data_AF-A0A4J2FVQ8-F1
#
_entry.id   AF-A0A4J2FVQ8-F1
#
_cell.length_a   1.000
_cell.length_b   1.000
_cell.length_c   1.000
_cell.angle_alpha   90.00
_cell.angle_beta   90.00
_cell.angle_gamma   90.00
#
_symmetry.space_group_name_H-M   'P 1'
#
loop_
_entity.id
_entity.type
_entity.pdbx_description
1 polymer ?
#
loop_
_entity_poly.entity_id
_entity_poly.type
_entity_poly.pdbx_seq_one_letter_code
_entity_poly.pdbx_strand_id
1 'polypeptide(L)'
;MSEYWFSTNVDQIDEVDGKQCLIYSYYNVKASRNVEVLKGRSGTKKGLDYWELYAPQKQYEMERLPKNKYIGSSSTDRWDGIEKNVVFCDCKEYVSAFDLFFYHYNFKKISTQRSKQDFIRLRSKPVADILKNNTSSYTRYKKEMVIDNVKVDDKVCEIISEIMDESYTDIQILTHKLYSKGDDIKASKTIWMKKSGKEYSEAFAGTGEARIILLVNDIVNAQSNSLILIDEPEISLHPSAIYKFKEFLLQECLNKKHQIIITTHSTQLIKDFPREAVKLLVKNGEKVDVIENIDYQDAFFELGDVYHSRKMIYVEDRLAKYILEFVITHSGSENLKQNLVVRYIPGGANQIICNNILNSSYLDSDNHYFWLDGDQNTNVSESNNLMNYLENGVVISDKIPESDNKNLDDIIKLITGCPIKFNVSGNKGQKNNIELIAKQRSFIDYWAKYVSYLPFPTPEFF
;
A
#
# COMPACT_ATOMS: atom_id res chain seq x y z
N MET A 1 19.22 15.53 -1.48
CA MET A 1 18.37 16.68 -1.83
C MET A 1 18.88 17.38 -3.07
N SER A 2 20.06 18.00 -3.08
CA SER A 2 20.58 18.72 -4.26
C SER A 2 20.71 17.86 -5.53
N GLU A 3 20.86 16.54 -5.39
CA GLU A 3 20.90 15.60 -6.52
C GLU A 3 19.54 15.38 -7.20
N TYR A 4 18.45 15.46 -6.44
CA TYR A 4 17.09 15.18 -6.92
C TYR A 4 16.21 16.43 -6.99
N TRP A 5 16.64 17.53 -6.36
CA TRP A 5 15.88 18.77 -6.23
C TRP A 5 16.79 19.96 -6.55
N PHE A 6 16.79 20.33 -7.82
CA PHE A 6 17.61 21.38 -8.39
C PHE A 6 16.86 22.13 -9.50
N SER A 7 17.27 23.36 -9.76
CA SER A 7 16.65 24.18 -10.80
C SER A 7 17.34 24.00 -12.16
N THR A 8 16.55 24.01 -13.23
CA THR A 8 17.04 24.14 -14.61
C THR A 8 16.42 25.37 -15.27
N ASN A 9 16.90 25.74 -16.47
CA ASN A 9 16.27 26.81 -17.26
C ASN A 9 14.84 26.46 -17.70
N VAL A 10 14.50 25.17 -17.79
CA VAL A 10 13.16 24.68 -18.12
C VAL A 10 12.31 24.53 -16.86
N ASP A 11 12.95 24.11 -15.77
CA ASP A 11 12.34 23.81 -14.48
C ASP A 11 12.89 24.78 -13.44
N GLN A 12 12.44 26.03 -13.51
CA GLN A 12 12.88 27.05 -12.57
C GLN A 12 12.23 26.84 -11.21
N ILE A 13 13.06 26.81 -10.16
CA ILE A 13 12.60 26.85 -8.78
C ILE A 13 12.45 28.32 -8.42
N ASP A 14 11.20 28.78 -8.35
CA ASP A 14 10.88 30.14 -7.95
C ASP A 14 11.10 30.33 -6.43
N GLU A 15 11.74 31.44 -6.07
CA GLU A 15 12.00 31.85 -4.68
C GLU A 15 11.36 33.21 -4.36
N VAL A 16 10.38 33.67 -5.16
CA VAL A 16 9.62 34.92 -4.95
C VAL A 16 9.01 34.99 -3.54
N ASP A 17 8.49 33.89 -3.02
CA ASP A 17 7.90 33.79 -1.66
C ASP A 17 8.91 33.43 -0.56
N GLY A 18 10.21 33.43 -0.90
CA GLY A 18 11.30 33.11 0.00
C GLY A 18 12.07 31.86 -0.41
N LYS A 19 13.20 31.64 0.26
CA LYS A 19 14.04 30.48 0.00
C LYS A 19 13.32 29.21 0.41
N GLN A 20 13.36 28.22 -0.47
CA GLN A 20 12.84 26.90 -0.16
C GLN A 20 13.55 26.30 1.05
N CYS A 21 12.76 25.77 1.97
CA CYS A 21 13.28 25.14 3.17
C CYS A 21 12.42 23.94 3.58
N LEU A 22 13.01 23.09 4.40
CA LEU A 22 12.39 21.95 5.06
C LEU A 22 12.61 22.12 6.55
N ILE A 23 11.54 21.98 7.32
CA ILE A 23 11.57 21.90 8.77
C ILE A 23 11.15 20.49 9.16
N TYR A 24 11.93 19.84 10.01
CA TYR A 24 11.59 18.53 10.56
C TYR A 24 12.02 18.45 12.01
N SER A 25 11.37 17.59 12.78
CA SER A 25 11.70 17.34 14.18
C SER A 25 12.19 15.91 14.40
N TYR A 26 13.06 15.73 15.39
CA TYR A 26 13.47 14.40 15.86
C TYR A 26 13.82 14.44 17.33
N TYR A 27 13.78 13.28 17.99
CA TYR A 27 14.17 13.16 19.39
C TYR A 27 15.70 13.20 19.53
N ASN A 28 16.22 14.27 20.12
CA ASN A 28 17.65 14.39 20.41
C ASN A 28 17.95 13.80 21.80
N VAL A 29 18.68 12.69 21.82
CA VAL A 29 19.00 11.95 23.07
C VAL A 29 19.75 12.83 24.08
N LYS A 30 20.72 13.62 23.61
CA LYS A 30 21.56 14.48 24.46
C LYS A 30 20.77 15.63 25.08
N ALA A 31 19.79 16.16 24.36
CA ALA A 31 18.88 17.20 24.86
C ALA A 31 17.67 16.63 25.59
N SER A 32 17.43 15.32 25.50
CA SER A 32 16.27 14.60 26.08
C SER A 32 14.93 15.22 25.70
N ARG A 33 14.81 15.69 24.45
CA ARG A 33 13.59 16.28 23.90
C ARG A 33 13.57 16.21 22.38
N ASN A 34 12.39 16.42 21.80
CA ASN A 34 12.27 16.69 20.37
C ASN A 34 12.86 18.06 20.05
N VAL A 35 13.64 18.12 18.97
CA VAL A 35 14.29 19.34 18.48
C VAL A 35 13.89 19.56 17.04
N GLU A 36 13.80 20.83 16.64
CA GLU A 36 13.43 21.22 15.28
C GLU A 36 14.65 21.67 14.49
N VAL A 37 14.79 21.11 13.29
CA VAL A 37 15.89 21.42 12.38
C VAL A 37 15.34 22.11 11.15
N LEU A 38 15.90 23.28 10.84
CA LEU A 38 15.65 23.99 9.60
C LEU A 38 16.79 23.68 8.61
N LYS A 39 16.42 23.16 7.44
CA LYS A 39 17.32 22.98 6.31
C LYS A 39 16.83 23.84 5.17
N GLY A 40 17.68 24.67 4.58
CA GLY A 40 17.29 25.57 3.49
C GLY A 40 18.17 25.41 2.29
N ARG A 41 17.62 25.72 1.12
CA ARG A 41 18.37 25.89 -0.12
C ARG A 41 19.23 27.15 -0.03
N SER A 42 20.45 27.06 -0.50
CA SER A 42 21.49 28.08 -0.38
C SER A 42 22.22 28.21 -1.70
N GLY A 43 21.97 29.32 -2.42
CA GLY A 43 22.72 29.70 -3.62
C GLY A 43 24.08 30.31 -3.27
N THR A 44 24.95 29.55 -2.60
CA THR A 44 26.31 30.01 -2.21
C THR A 44 27.37 29.52 -3.20
N LYS A 45 28.64 29.87 -2.95
CA LYS A 45 29.82 29.37 -3.72
C LYS A 45 29.91 27.83 -3.80
N LYS A 46 29.17 27.09 -2.97
CA LYS A 46 29.15 25.61 -2.94
C LYS A 46 28.21 24.98 -3.98
N GLY A 47 27.40 25.78 -4.68
CA GLY A 47 26.46 25.34 -5.70
C GLY A 47 25.13 26.09 -5.60
N LEU A 48 24.45 26.27 -6.73
CA LEU A 48 23.16 26.98 -6.80
C LEU A 48 22.07 26.31 -5.95
N ASP A 49 22.10 24.98 -5.86
CA ASP A 49 21.09 24.14 -5.19
C ASP A 49 21.62 23.47 -3.92
N TYR A 50 22.65 24.02 -3.29
CA TYR A 50 23.21 23.43 -2.07
C TYR A 50 22.23 23.57 -0.90
N TRP A 51 22.02 22.49 -0.13
CA TRP A 51 21.14 22.50 1.04
C TRP A 51 21.94 22.46 2.34
N GLU A 52 21.70 23.42 3.23
CA GLU A 52 22.42 23.53 4.51
C GLU A 52 21.50 23.77 5.70
N LEU A 53 22.03 23.51 6.90
CA LEU A 53 21.32 23.70 8.16
C LEU A 53 21.34 25.19 8.54
N TYR A 54 20.19 25.74 8.89
CA TYR A 54 20.04 27.12 9.35
C TYR A 54 19.76 27.18 10.85
N ALA A 55 20.09 28.31 11.46
CA ALA A 55 19.66 28.64 12.81
C ALA A 55 18.12 28.73 12.87
N PRO A 56 17.49 28.37 14.01
CA PRO A 56 16.06 28.53 14.21
C PRO A 56 15.57 29.94 13.87
N GLN A 57 14.51 30.04 13.08
CA GLN A 57 13.99 31.32 12.61
C GLN A 57 12.65 31.66 13.25
N LYS A 58 12.51 32.92 13.69
CA LYS A 58 11.27 33.41 14.34
C LYS A 58 10.06 33.38 13.41
N GLN A 59 10.28 33.54 12.10
CA GLN A 59 9.20 33.50 11.09
C GLN A 59 8.51 32.13 10.99
N TYR A 60 9.17 31.07 11.47
CA TYR A 60 8.64 29.71 11.54
C TYR A 60 8.35 29.28 12.98
N GLU A 61 8.24 30.24 13.91
CA GLU A 61 7.92 30.00 15.33
C GLU A 61 8.90 29.07 16.08
N MET A 62 10.10 28.86 15.54
CA MET A 62 11.08 27.93 16.11
C MET A 62 11.70 28.44 17.42
N GLU A 63 12.00 27.51 18.33
CA GLU A 63 12.68 27.81 19.59
C GLU A 63 14.11 28.34 19.35
N ARG A 64 14.42 29.50 19.95
CA ARG A 64 15.78 30.03 19.91
C ARG A 64 16.70 29.27 20.86
N LEU A 65 17.82 28.81 20.31
CA LEU A 65 18.87 28.20 21.10
C LEU A 65 19.59 29.22 22.00
N PRO A 66 19.91 28.86 23.26
CA PRO A 66 20.72 29.70 24.13
C PRO A 66 22.10 29.95 23.52
N LYS A 67 22.51 31.22 23.43
CA LYS A 67 23.82 31.59 22.89
C LYS A 67 24.95 30.96 23.72
N ASN A 68 25.99 30.49 23.04
CA ASN A 68 27.23 29.98 23.63
C ASN A 68 27.10 28.72 24.49
N LYS A 69 26.06 27.89 24.30
CA LYS A 69 25.93 26.61 24.99
C LYS A 69 25.71 25.49 23.98
N TYR A 70 26.60 24.49 24.01
CA TYR A 70 26.37 23.23 23.32
C TYR A 70 25.32 22.43 24.10
N ILE A 71 24.12 22.32 23.56
CA ILE A 71 23.04 21.50 24.12
C ILE A 71 22.76 20.42 23.10
N GLY A 72 23.39 19.26 23.23
CA GLY A 72 23.11 18.12 22.36
C GLY A 72 23.35 18.30 20.85
N SER A 73 24.00 19.38 20.42
CA SER A 73 24.40 19.66 19.03
C SER A 73 25.88 20.07 18.95
N SER A 74 26.48 19.87 17.77
CA SER A 74 27.82 20.34 17.38
C SER A 74 27.91 21.85 17.10
N SER A 75 26.77 22.56 17.01
CA SER A 75 26.70 24.01 16.85
C SER A 75 26.07 24.68 18.07
N THR A 76 26.37 25.96 18.28
CA THR A 76 25.78 26.76 19.37
C THR A 76 24.51 27.51 18.96
N ASP A 77 24.20 27.53 17.66
CA ASP A 77 23.16 28.37 17.05
C ASP A 77 22.13 27.57 16.22
N ARG A 78 22.35 26.27 16.01
CA ARG A 78 21.46 25.37 15.27
C ARG A 78 21.58 23.94 15.78
N TRP A 79 20.58 23.12 15.51
CA TRP A 79 20.59 21.69 15.78
C TRP A 79 21.29 20.91 14.66
N ASP A 80 21.91 19.78 15.01
CA ASP A 80 22.51 18.88 14.04
C ASP A 80 21.43 18.19 13.22
N GLY A 81 21.72 17.91 11.95
CA GLY A 81 20.84 17.12 11.11
C GLY A 81 20.74 15.68 11.60
N ILE A 82 19.61 15.03 11.37
CA ILE A 82 19.45 13.61 11.71
C ILE A 82 20.39 12.77 10.85
N GLU A 83 21.18 11.91 11.50
CA GLU A 83 21.98 10.90 10.83
C GLU A 83 21.14 9.62 10.72
N LYS A 84 20.79 9.24 9.49
CA LYS A 84 20.00 8.05 9.21
C LYS A 84 20.53 7.38 7.95
N ASN A 85 20.65 6.06 7.98
CA ASN A 85 20.91 5.31 6.77
C ASN A 85 19.67 5.36 5.89
N VAL A 86 19.79 5.90 4.67
CA VAL A 86 18.69 6.03 3.71
C VAL A 86 18.95 5.09 2.55
N VAL A 87 17.98 4.23 2.26
CA VAL A 87 17.97 3.38 1.06
C VAL A 87 16.90 3.94 0.14
N PHE A 88 17.33 4.46 -1.01
CA PHE A 88 16.43 5.02 -2.02
C PHE A 88 16.18 3.97 -3.11
N CYS A 89 14.97 3.44 -3.12
CA CYS A 89 14.51 2.41 -4.04
C CYS A 89 13.71 3.06 -5.18
N ASP A 90 14.43 3.66 -6.13
CA ASP A 90 13.83 4.28 -7.32
C ASP A 90 13.56 3.21 -8.39
N CYS A 91 12.29 2.96 -8.68
CA CYS A 91 11.89 2.01 -9.71
C CYS A 91 12.34 2.40 -11.13
N LYS A 92 12.73 3.67 -11.37
CA LYS A 92 13.36 4.14 -12.62
C LYS A 92 14.84 3.76 -12.70
N GLU A 93 15.51 3.53 -11.57
CA GLU A 93 16.89 3.03 -11.54
C GLU A 93 16.97 1.51 -11.60
N TYR A 94 15.91 0.79 -11.22
CA TYR A 94 15.80 -0.67 -11.33
C TYR A 94 15.48 -1.13 -12.75
N VAL A 95 16.27 -0.65 -13.72
CA VAL A 95 16.25 -1.13 -15.10
C VAL A 95 17.45 -2.04 -15.32
N SER A 96 17.17 -3.17 -15.93
CA SER A 96 18.12 -4.24 -16.13
C SER A 96 19.19 -3.88 -17.17
N ALA A 97 20.37 -4.51 -17.11
CA ALA A 97 21.47 -4.22 -18.02
C ALA A 97 21.11 -4.52 -19.48
N PHE A 98 20.37 -5.61 -19.71
CA PHE A 98 19.82 -5.92 -21.02
C PHE A 98 18.85 -4.84 -21.50
N ASP A 99 17.88 -4.42 -20.70
CA ASP A 99 16.85 -3.46 -21.12
C ASP A 99 17.43 -2.07 -21.39
N LEU A 100 18.32 -1.60 -20.52
CA LEU A 100 19.06 -0.34 -20.71
C LEU A 100 19.76 -0.31 -22.06
N PHE A 101 20.42 -1.40 -22.45
CA PHE A 101 21.08 -1.46 -23.75
C PHE A 101 20.08 -1.69 -24.90
N PHE A 102 19.17 -2.64 -24.77
CA PHE A 102 18.34 -3.06 -25.88
C PHE A 102 17.28 -2.02 -26.24
N TYR A 103 16.65 -1.39 -25.26
CA TYR A 103 15.56 -0.42 -25.49
C TYR A 103 16.04 1.03 -25.45
N HIS A 104 16.96 1.38 -24.54
CA HIS A 104 17.33 2.78 -24.31
C HIS A 104 18.63 3.22 -25.00
N TYR A 105 19.44 2.30 -25.52
CA TYR A 105 20.66 2.65 -26.24
C TYR A 105 20.43 2.87 -27.74
N ASN A 106 20.87 4.04 -28.23
CA ASN A 106 20.92 4.38 -29.64
C ASN A 106 22.10 3.69 -30.35
N PHE A 107 21.85 2.47 -30.83
CA PHE A 107 22.89 1.64 -31.45
C PHE A 107 23.37 2.18 -32.79
N LYS A 108 24.66 2.55 -32.85
CA LYS A 108 25.37 2.88 -34.10
C LYS A 108 26.07 1.65 -34.67
N LYS A 109 25.67 1.25 -35.88
CA LYS A 109 26.24 0.12 -36.62
C LYS A 109 27.72 0.37 -36.93
N ILE A 110 28.54 -0.66 -36.75
CA ILE A 110 29.94 -0.70 -37.19
C ILE A 110 30.18 -2.00 -37.98
N SER A 111 31.27 -2.08 -38.74
CA SER A 111 31.56 -3.23 -39.63
C SER A 111 31.51 -4.58 -38.92
N THR A 112 31.92 -4.63 -37.65
CA THR A 112 31.97 -5.83 -36.80
C THR A 112 30.70 -6.09 -36.00
N GLN A 113 29.80 -5.11 -35.86
CA GLN A 113 28.57 -5.20 -35.07
C GLN A 113 27.44 -4.51 -35.83
N ARG A 114 26.69 -5.31 -36.59
CA ARG A 114 25.69 -4.82 -37.54
C ARG A 114 24.32 -4.61 -36.89
N SER A 115 24.11 -5.21 -35.72
CA SER A 115 22.86 -5.15 -34.96
C SER A 115 23.10 -5.08 -33.45
N LYS A 116 22.06 -4.70 -32.69
CA LYS A 116 22.06 -4.75 -31.21
C LYS A 116 22.31 -6.19 -30.73
N GLN A 117 21.72 -7.16 -31.42
CA GLN A 117 21.87 -8.59 -31.13
C GLN A 117 23.33 -9.04 -31.25
N ASP A 118 24.06 -8.60 -32.28
CA ASP A 118 25.47 -8.97 -32.45
C ASP A 118 26.35 -8.41 -31.32
N PHE A 119 26.05 -7.18 -30.87
CA PHE A 119 26.73 -6.60 -29.72
C PHE A 119 26.48 -7.41 -28.45
N ILE A 120 25.21 -7.70 -28.14
CA ILE A 120 24.84 -8.45 -26.93
C ILE A 120 25.45 -9.84 -26.98
N ARG A 121 25.35 -10.59 -28.09
CA ARG A 121 25.97 -11.91 -28.23
C ARG A 121 27.48 -11.91 -28.02
N LEU A 122 28.17 -10.87 -28.46
CA LEU A 122 29.61 -10.74 -28.24
C LEU A 122 29.92 -10.44 -26.76
N ARG A 123 29.13 -9.57 -26.13
CA ARG A 123 29.34 -9.10 -24.75
C ARG A 123 28.78 -10.05 -23.70
N SER A 124 27.84 -10.92 -24.05
CA SER A 124 27.25 -11.91 -23.13
C SER A 124 28.20 -13.06 -22.82
N LYS A 125 29.18 -13.35 -23.69
CA LYS A 125 30.22 -14.37 -23.42
C LYS A 125 30.97 -14.10 -22.11
N PRO A 126 31.65 -12.95 -21.93
CA PRO A 126 32.30 -12.67 -20.66
C PRO A 126 31.32 -12.54 -19.50
N VAL A 127 30.09 -12.03 -19.72
CA VAL A 127 29.05 -11.99 -18.66
C VAL A 127 28.75 -13.40 -18.15
N ALA A 128 28.53 -14.36 -19.05
CA ALA A 128 28.26 -15.76 -18.69
C ALA A 128 29.45 -16.40 -17.97
N ASP A 129 30.69 -16.13 -18.43
CA ASP A 129 31.90 -16.63 -17.78
C ASP A 129 32.06 -16.06 -16.35
N ILE A 130 31.75 -14.78 -16.15
CA ILE A 130 31.80 -14.11 -14.84
C ILE A 130 30.75 -14.70 -13.89
N LEU A 131 29.52 -14.86 -14.35
CA LEU A 131 28.43 -15.45 -13.55
C LEU A 131 28.77 -16.89 -13.15
N LYS A 132 29.14 -17.73 -14.14
CA LYS A 132 29.45 -19.15 -13.91
C LYS A 132 30.61 -19.37 -12.95
N ASN A 133 31.66 -18.55 -13.02
CA ASN A 133 32.84 -18.68 -12.17
C ASN A 133 32.76 -17.83 -10.89
N ASN A 134 31.66 -17.10 -10.69
CA ASN A 134 31.48 -16.14 -9.61
C ASN A 134 32.65 -15.15 -9.45
N THR A 135 33.11 -14.59 -10.57
CA THR A 135 34.30 -13.72 -10.60
C THR A 135 33.95 -12.30 -10.16
N SER A 136 34.79 -11.67 -9.34
CA SER A 136 34.61 -10.29 -8.85
C SER A 136 35.38 -9.22 -9.64
N SER A 137 36.22 -9.61 -10.60
CA SER A 137 36.99 -8.69 -11.45
C SER A 137 37.09 -9.22 -12.88
N TYR A 138 36.94 -8.32 -13.85
CA TYR A 138 37.19 -8.63 -15.26
C TYR A 138 37.66 -7.37 -15.99
N THR A 139 38.92 -7.38 -16.44
CA THR A 139 39.49 -6.25 -17.16
C THR A 139 39.31 -6.40 -18.68
N ARG A 140 38.85 -5.34 -19.35
CA ARG A 140 38.81 -5.24 -20.81
C ARG A 140 39.42 -3.92 -21.27
N TYR A 141 40.36 -3.97 -22.22
CA TYR A 141 41.11 -2.78 -22.68
C TYR A 141 41.72 -1.97 -21.53
N LYS A 142 42.29 -2.65 -20.52
CA LYS A 142 42.86 -2.06 -19.29
C LYS A 142 41.85 -1.30 -18.40
N LYS A 143 40.54 -1.46 -18.62
CA LYS A 143 39.48 -0.93 -17.76
C LYS A 143 38.80 -2.06 -17.01
N GLU A 144 38.57 -1.87 -15.71
CA GLU A 144 37.75 -2.78 -14.91
C GLU A 144 36.29 -2.68 -15.35
N MET A 145 35.68 -3.84 -15.60
CA MET A 145 34.33 -3.94 -16.14
C MET A 145 33.33 -4.46 -15.11
N VAL A 146 33.78 -5.16 -14.08
CA VAL A 146 32.93 -5.65 -12.98
C VAL A 146 33.07 -4.71 -11.81
N ILE A 147 31.95 -4.19 -11.33
CA ILE A 147 31.91 -3.39 -10.11
C ILE A 147 31.61 -4.30 -8.92
N ASP A 148 30.64 -5.18 -9.09
CA ASP A 148 30.18 -6.06 -8.03
C ASP A 148 29.52 -7.31 -8.61
N ASN A 149 29.62 -8.45 -7.93
CA ASN A 149 29.02 -9.71 -8.33
C ASN A 149 28.58 -10.47 -7.07
N VAL A 150 27.28 -10.46 -6.80
CA VAL A 150 26.71 -10.96 -5.55
C VAL A 150 25.76 -12.09 -5.85
N LYS A 151 26.01 -13.26 -5.25
CA LYS A 151 24.99 -14.29 -5.10
C LYS A 151 24.12 -13.89 -3.91
N VAL A 152 22.82 -13.76 -4.12
CA VAL A 152 21.91 -13.32 -3.05
C VAL A 152 21.70 -14.44 -2.04
N ASP A 153 21.35 -14.07 -0.81
CA ASP A 153 21.11 -15.02 0.27
C ASP A 153 19.84 -15.85 0.03
N ASP A 154 19.81 -17.07 0.58
CA ASP A 154 18.66 -17.99 0.47
C ASP A 154 17.36 -17.35 1.00
N LYS A 155 17.45 -16.53 2.06
CA LYS A 155 16.32 -15.74 2.58
C LYS A 155 15.72 -14.82 1.51
N VAL A 156 16.54 -14.20 0.68
CA VAL A 156 16.08 -13.32 -0.41
C VAL A 156 15.35 -14.15 -1.47
N CYS A 157 15.88 -15.32 -1.83
CA CYS A 157 15.22 -16.26 -2.75
C CYS A 157 13.85 -16.71 -2.21
N GLU A 158 13.76 -17.07 -0.92
CA GLU A 158 12.51 -17.46 -0.26
C GLU A 158 11.44 -16.36 -0.33
N ILE A 159 11.81 -15.12 0.01
CA ILE A 159 10.90 -13.97 -0.03
C ILE A 159 10.42 -13.67 -1.46
N ILE A 160 11.33 -13.68 -2.43
CA ILE A 160 10.98 -13.47 -3.84
C ILE A 160 10.06 -14.58 -4.34
N SER A 161 10.32 -15.83 -3.91
CA SER A 161 9.48 -16.98 -4.19
C SER A 161 8.06 -16.82 -3.66
N GLU A 162 7.94 -16.36 -2.42
CA GLU A 162 6.66 -16.07 -1.81
C GLU A 162 5.93 -14.98 -2.61
N ILE A 163 6.54 -13.81 -2.79
CA ILE A 163 5.94 -12.66 -3.47
C ILE A 163 5.45 -13.02 -4.88
N MET A 164 6.29 -13.70 -5.65
CA MET A 164 6.03 -14.00 -7.06
C MET A 164 5.24 -15.30 -7.28
N ASP A 165 4.97 -16.06 -6.22
CA ASP A 165 4.28 -17.36 -6.27
C ASP A 165 4.97 -18.40 -7.17
N GLU A 166 6.30 -18.40 -7.16
CA GLU A 166 7.14 -19.17 -8.08
C GLU A 166 8.42 -19.63 -7.38
N SER A 167 9.08 -20.71 -7.83
CA SER A 167 10.25 -21.28 -7.13
C SER A 167 11.58 -20.69 -7.64
N TYR A 168 12.14 -19.70 -6.94
CA TYR A 168 13.49 -19.17 -7.16
C TYR A 168 14.46 -19.88 -6.21
N THR A 169 15.50 -20.48 -6.76
CA THR A 169 16.46 -21.30 -5.99
C THR A 169 17.85 -20.71 -5.96
N ASP A 170 18.22 -19.96 -7.00
CA ASP A 170 19.48 -19.25 -7.08
C ASP A 170 19.24 -17.93 -7.80
N ILE A 171 19.78 -16.84 -7.25
CA ILE A 171 19.80 -15.54 -7.91
C ILE A 171 21.20 -14.94 -7.74
N GLN A 172 21.71 -14.36 -8.82
CA GLN A 172 23.00 -13.68 -8.86
C GLN A 172 22.86 -12.34 -9.57
N ILE A 173 23.32 -11.28 -8.91
CA ILE A 173 23.25 -9.90 -9.40
C ILE A 173 24.67 -9.45 -9.74
N LEU A 174 24.92 -9.22 -11.02
CA LEU A 174 26.19 -8.74 -11.55
C LEU A 174 26.07 -7.27 -11.94
N THR A 175 26.79 -6.38 -11.25
CA THR A 175 26.92 -4.97 -11.61
C THR A 175 28.16 -4.76 -12.47
N HIS A 176 27.97 -4.33 -13.73
CA HIS A 176 29.05 -4.31 -14.72
C HIS A 176 28.88 -3.25 -15.81
N LYS A 177 29.95 -3.00 -16.57
CA LYS A 177 29.99 -2.08 -17.72
C LYS A 177 30.04 -2.80 -19.08
N LEU A 178 29.81 -4.12 -19.13
CA LEU A 178 30.02 -4.90 -20.37
C LEU A 178 28.97 -4.61 -21.45
N TYR A 179 27.77 -4.16 -21.08
CA TYR A 179 26.78 -3.68 -22.04
C TYR A 179 26.84 -2.16 -22.28
N SER A 180 27.73 -1.47 -21.59
CA SER A 180 28.00 -0.05 -21.78
C SER A 180 28.93 0.19 -22.98
N LYS A 181 28.64 1.23 -23.78
CA LYS A 181 29.47 1.67 -24.92
C LYS A 181 29.74 3.17 -24.86
N GLY A 182 30.95 3.54 -24.47
CA GLY A 182 31.40 4.90 -24.20
C GLY A 182 32.16 4.93 -22.87
N ASP A 183 32.90 6.02 -22.62
CA ASP A 183 33.73 6.13 -21.42
C ASP A 183 32.94 6.57 -20.16
N ASP A 184 31.72 7.09 -20.32
CA ASP A 184 30.95 7.75 -19.26
C ASP A 184 29.62 7.06 -18.87
N ILE A 185 29.39 5.81 -19.26
CA ILE A 185 28.10 5.14 -18.98
C ILE A 185 28.13 4.43 -17.61
N LYS A 186 27.15 4.75 -16.75
CA LYS A 186 26.86 4.11 -15.45
C LYS A 186 26.85 2.58 -15.63
N ALA A 187 27.41 1.85 -14.67
CA ALA A 187 27.29 0.39 -14.68
C ALA A 187 25.82 0.00 -14.50
N SER A 188 25.47 -1.16 -15.04
CA SER A 188 24.12 -1.71 -14.98
C SER A 188 24.14 -3.12 -14.40
N LYS A 189 22.96 -3.60 -13.96
CA LYS A 189 22.80 -4.88 -13.27
C LYS A 189 22.24 -5.95 -14.22
N THR A 190 23.01 -7.00 -14.48
CA THR A 190 22.52 -8.27 -15.04
C THR A 190 22.04 -9.12 -13.88
N ILE A 191 20.85 -9.71 -13.99
CA ILE A 191 20.25 -10.56 -12.97
C ILE A 191 20.11 -11.95 -13.56
N TRP A 192 20.93 -12.88 -13.09
CA TRP A 192 20.81 -14.29 -13.43
C TRP A 192 20.02 -15.00 -12.35
N MET A 193 19.13 -15.91 -12.75
CA MET A 193 18.27 -16.63 -11.82
C MET A 193 17.94 -18.05 -12.27
N LYS A 194 17.69 -18.90 -11.29
CA LYS A 194 17.18 -20.26 -11.46
C LYS A 194 15.76 -20.36 -10.90
N LYS A 195 14.79 -20.36 -11.82
CA LYS A 195 13.35 -20.41 -11.52
C LYS A 195 12.75 -21.73 -12.01
N SER A 196 12.12 -22.48 -11.12
CA SER A 196 11.40 -23.73 -11.42
C SER A 196 12.25 -24.70 -12.27
N GLY A 197 13.54 -24.82 -11.94
CA GLY A 197 14.50 -25.67 -12.63
C GLY A 197 15.09 -25.11 -13.94
N LYS A 198 14.65 -23.93 -14.40
CA LYS A 198 15.18 -23.25 -15.59
C LYS A 198 16.13 -22.13 -15.20
N GLU A 199 17.24 -22.02 -15.92
CA GLU A 199 18.26 -20.99 -15.69
C GLU A 199 18.20 -19.96 -16.82
N TYR A 200 17.98 -18.70 -16.47
CA TYR A 200 17.94 -17.59 -17.42
C TYR A 200 18.38 -16.28 -16.77
N SER A 201 18.43 -15.22 -17.56
CA SER A 201 18.79 -13.87 -17.11
C SER A 201 17.61 -12.93 -17.29
N GLU A 202 17.72 -11.71 -16.78
CA GLU A 202 16.72 -10.64 -16.91
C GLU A 202 16.16 -10.49 -18.33
N ALA A 203 16.94 -10.82 -19.37
CA ALA A 203 16.55 -10.73 -20.77
C ALA A 203 15.34 -11.60 -21.15
N PHE A 204 15.03 -12.63 -20.34
CA PHE A 204 13.86 -13.48 -20.50
C PHE A 204 12.88 -13.37 -19.32
N ALA A 205 13.18 -12.53 -18.33
CA ALA A 205 12.32 -12.26 -17.18
C ALA A 205 11.31 -11.16 -17.51
N GLY A 206 10.20 -11.12 -16.77
CA GLY A 206 9.34 -9.93 -16.79
C GLY A 206 10.07 -8.72 -16.20
N THR A 207 9.82 -7.52 -16.70
CA THR A 207 10.41 -6.29 -16.12
C THR A 207 10.06 -6.13 -14.63
N GLY A 208 8.84 -6.52 -14.23
CA GLY A 208 8.43 -6.56 -12.83
C GLY A 208 9.20 -7.58 -11.99
N GLU A 209 9.56 -8.73 -12.55
CA GLU A 209 10.35 -9.77 -11.88
C GLU A 209 11.79 -9.30 -11.63
N ALA A 210 12.45 -8.73 -12.63
CA ALA A 210 13.77 -8.14 -12.45
C ALA A 210 13.76 -7.02 -11.38
N ARG A 211 12.74 -6.17 -11.40
CA ARG A 211 12.60 -5.06 -10.47
C ARG A 211 12.37 -5.53 -9.03
N ILE A 212 11.47 -6.49 -8.81
CA ILE A 212 11.18 -6.97 -7.45
C ILE A 212 12.39 -7.66 -6.82
N ILE A 213 13.18 -8.39 -7.61
CA ILE A 213 14.43 -9.02 -7.15
C ILE A 213 15.40 -7.95 -6.62
N LEU A 214 15.61 -6.87 -7.38
CA LEU A 214 16.49 -5.77 -6.96
C LEU A 214 15.96 -5.05 -5.72
N LEU A 215 14.65 -4.74 -5.71
CA LEU A 215 13.99 -4.04 -4.60
C LEU A 215 14.06 -4.84 -3.29
N VAL A 216 13.70 -6.13 -3.33
CA VAL A 216 13.77 -7.02 -2.16
C VAL A 216 15.21 -7.18 -1.69
N ASN A 217 16.16 -7.37 -2.61
CA ASN A 217 17.58 -7.48 -2.25
C ASN A 217 18.08 -6.22 -1.53
N ASP A 218 17.75 -5.03 -2.01
CA ASP A 218 18.20 -3.77 -1.40
C ASP A 218 17.56 -3.56 -0.02
N ILE A 219 16.29 -3.93 0.17
CA ILE A 219 15.59 -3.86 1.47
C ILE A 219 16.15 -4.88 2.47
N VAL A 220 16.37 -6.13 2.04
CA VAL A 220 16.92 -7.19 2.90
C VAL A 220 18.38 -6.93 3.27
N ASN A 221 19.14 -6.19 2.45
CA ASN A 221 20.49 -5.78 2.80
C ASN A 221 20.56 -4.43 3.53
N ALA A 222 19.43 -3.71 3.68
CA ALA A 222 19.39 -2.47 4.43
C ALA A 222 19.71 -2.69 5.92
N GLN A 223 20.43 -1.72 6.49
CA GLN A 223 20.85 -1.70 7.89
C GLN A 223 19.64 -1.57 8.81
N SER A 224 19.64 -2.19 10.00
CA SER A 224 18.55 -1.96 10.95
C SER A 224 18.36 -0.47 11.27
N ASN A 225 17.11 -0.03 11.42
CA ASN A 225 16.70 1.37 11.64
C ASN A 225 16.87 2.31 10.43
N SER A 226 17.10 1.78 9.23
CA SER A 226 17.15 2.61 8.00
C SER A 226 15.81 3.26 7.65
N LEU A 227 15.88 4.39 6.96
CA LEU A 227 14.78 4.98 6.20
C LEU A 227 14.80 4.38 4.79
N ILE A 228 13.73 3.70 4.40
CA ILE A 228 13.56 3.15 3.05
C ILE A 228 12.53 4.01 2.34
N LEU A 229 12.89 4.50 1.17
CA LEU A 229 12.03 5.33 0.32
C LEU A 229 11.77 4.54 -0.96
N ILE A 230 10.51 4.26 -1.29
CA ILE A 230 10.12 3.42 -2.42
C ILE A 230 9.17 4.21 -3.33
N ASP A 231 9.49 4.30 -4.62
CA ASP A 231 8.66 4.99 -5.60
C ASP A 231 7.84 4.02 -6.45
N GLU A 232 6.51 4.05 -6.32
CA GLU A 232 5.53 3.25 -7.08
C GLU A 232 5.92 1.76 -7.25
N PRO A 233 6.08 0.99 -6.15
CA PRO A 233 6.51 -0.40 -6.23
C PRO A 233 5.54 -1.33 -6.96
N GLU A 234 4.27 -0.94 -7.10
CA GLU A 234 3.24 -1.71 -7.80
C GLU A 234 3.46 -1.84 -9.31
N ILE A 235 4.29 -0.98 -9.92
CA ILE A 235 4.39 -0.92 -11.39
C ILE A 235 4.90 -2.27 -11.92
N SER A 236 4.11 -2.86 -12.82
CA SER A 236 4.40 -4.15 -13.47
C SER A 236 4.36 -5.38 -12.55
N LEU A 237 3.77 -5.26 -11.36
CA LEU A 237 3.44 -6.40 -10.50
C LEU A 237 1.99 -6.85 -10.71
N HIS A 238 1.78 -8.17 -10.64
CA HIS A 238 0.43 -8.73 -10.61
C HIS A 238 -0.24 -8.45 -9.25
N PRO A 239 -1.57 -8.27 -9.16
CA PRO A 239 -2.27 -7.99 -7.90
C PRO A 239 -1.90 -8.89 -6.73
N SER A 240 -1.75 -10.20 -6.95
CA SER A 240 -1.33 -11.14 -5.90
C SER A 240 0.06 -10.82 -5.32
N ALA A 241 1.00 -10.41 -6.18
CA ALA A 241 2.35 -10.05 -5.76
C ALA A 241 2.37 -8.73 -4.97
N ILE A 242 1.45 -7.79 -5.26
CA ILE A 242 1.32 -6.53 -4.51
C ILE A 242 0.97 -6.82 -3.04
N TYR A 243 0.00 -7.71 -2.79
CA TYR A 243 -0.39 -8.07 -1.42
C TYR A 243 0.74 -8.75 -0.64
N LYS A 244 1.43 -9.72 -1.26
CA LYS A 244 2.56 -10.40 -0.62
C LYS A 244 3.76 -9.47 -0.42
N PHE A 245 4.01 -8.56 -1.35
CA PHE A 245 5.05 -7.54 -1.20
C PHE A 245 4.73 -6.59 -0.04
N LYS A 246 3.46 -6.16 0.09
CA LYS A 246 2.99 -5.36 1.23
C LYS A 246 3.26 -6.06 2.56
N GLU A 247 2.94 -7.36 2.64
CA GLU A 247 3.21 -8.16 3.84
C GLU A 247 4.70 -8.24 4.16
N PHE A 248 5.54 -8.50 3.16
CA PHE A 248 7.01 -8.46 3.29
C PHE A 248 7.50 -7.11 3.86
N LEU A 249 7.03 -5.98 3.35
CA LEU A 249 7.41 -4.66 3.85
C LEU A 249 7.06 -4.47 5.33
N LEU A 250 5.86 -4.91 5.73
CA LEU A 250 5.43 -4.87 7.13
C LEU A 250 6.33 -5.73 8.03
N GLN A 251 6.72 -6.91 7.57
CA GLN A 251 7.64 -7.78 8.32
C GLN A 251 9.02 -7.15 8.46
N GLU A 252 9.58 -6.56 7.41
CA GLU A 252 10.89 -5.89 7.50
C GLU A 252 10.84 -4.63 8.40
N CYS A 253 9.72 -3.89 8.43
CA CYS A 253 9.47 -2.85 9.43
C CYS A 253 9.57 -3.40 10.87
N LEU A 254 8.91 -4.52 11.16
CA LEU A 254 8.90 -5.11 12.50
C LEU A 254 10.26 -5.68 12.90
N ASN A 255 10.92 -6.39 11.99
CA ASN A 255 12.15 -7.12 12.24
C ASN A 255 13.36 -6.20 12.38
N LYS A 256 13.47 -5.21 11.48
CA LYS A 256 14.64 -4.33 11.41
C LYS A 256 14.38 -2.90 11.88
N LYS A 257 13.15 -2.60 12.32
CA LYS A 257 12.75 -1.26 12.75
C LYS A 257 12.94 -0.21 11.65
N HIS A 258 12.76 -0.62 10.41
CA HIS A 258 12.79 0.29 9.28
C HIS A 258 11.64 1.30 9.37
N GLN A 259 11.91 2.52 8.93
CA GLN A 259 10.86 3.44 8.53
C GLN A 259 10.74 3.36 7.02
N ILE A 260 9.58 2.94 6.50
CA ILE A 260 9.35 2.82 5.07
C ILE A 260 8.36 3.89 4.63
N ILE A 261 8.71 4.68 3.61
CA ILE A 261 7.84 5.66 2.97
C ILE A 261 7.66 5.24 1.52
N ILE A 262 6.41 5.17 1.08
CA ILE A 262 6.03 4.70 -0.25
C ILE A 262 5.17 5.76 -0.92
N THR A 263 5.48 6.09 -2.17
CA THR A 263 4.57 6.80 -3.07
C THR A 263 3.85 5.78 -3.94
N THR A 264 2.54 5.95 -4.13
CA THR A 264 1.72 4.97 -4.83
C THR A 264 0.43 5.58 -5.34
N HIS A 265 -0.05 5.05 -6.47
CA HIS A 265 -1.39 5.29 -7.00
C HIS A 265 -2.27 4.03 -6.91
N SER A 266 -1.77 2.96 -6.29
CA SER A 266 -2.46 1.67 -6.19
C SER A 266 -3.38 1.60 -4.97
N THR A 267 -4.68 1.55 -5.24
CA THR A 267 -5.71 1.22 -4.23
C THR A 267 -5.41 -0.11 -3.56
N GLN A 268 -4.91 -1.10 -4.30
CA GLN A 268 -4.60 -2.43 -3.79
C GLN A 268 -3.45 -2.42 -2.79
N LEU A 269 -2.41 -1.62 -3.03
CA LEU A 269 -1.28 -1.51 -2.12
C LEU A 269 -1.69 -0.86 -0.81
N ILE A 270 -2.52 0.20 -0.88
CA ILE A 270 -2.87 0.96 0.32
C ILE A 270 -4.07 0.43 1.10
N LYS A 271 -4.90 -0.41 0.46
CA LYS A 271 -6.04 -1.06 1.10
C LYS A 271 -5.59 -1.74 2.38
N ASP A 272 -6.38 -1.66 3.44
CA ASP A 272 -6.11 -2.22 4.79
C ASP A 272 -4.95 -1.57 5.56
N PHE A 273 -4.31 -0.50 5.07
CA PHE A 273 -3.48 0.32 5.95
C PHE A 273 -4.35 1.17 6.89
N PRO A 274 -3.87 1.44 8.11
CA PRO A 274 -4.58 2.30 9.03
C PRO A 274 -4.50 3.77 8.55
N ARG A 275 -5.48 4.59 8.94
CA ARG A 275 -5.65 5.96 8.42
C ARG A 275 -4.44 6.85 8.69
N GLU A 276 -3.78 6.66 9.82
CA GLU A 276 -2.56 7.35 10.21
C GLU A 276 -1.35 7.09 9.29
N ALA A 277 -1.37 5.97 8.54
CA ALA A 277 -0.33 5.65 7.58
C ALA A 277 -0.57 6.30 6.19
N VAL A 278 -1.79 6.76 5.92
CA VAL A 278 -2.17 7.35 4.63
C VAL A 278 -2.01 8.87 4.69
N LYS A 279 -1.23 9.41 3.76
CA LYS A 279 -1.02 10.86 3.58
C LYS A 279 -1.40 11.25 2.17
N LEU A 280 -2.48 12.02 2.04
CA LEU A 280 -2.94 12.51 0.75
C LEU A 280 -2.30 13.87 0.46
N LEU A 281 -1.71 14.00 -0.73
CA LEU A 281 -1.20 15.28 -1.24
C LEU A 281 -2.25 15.89 -2.18
N VAL A 282 -2.81 17.05 -1.80
CA VAL A 282 -3.83 17.76 -2.58
C VAL A 282 -3.27 19.08 -3.08
N LYS A 283 -3.44 19.36 -4.38
CA LYS A 283 -3.04 20.64 -4.95
C LYS A 283 -4.12 21.68 -4.70
N ASN A 284 -3.75 22.77 -4.03
CA ASN A 284 -4.61 23.92 -3.74
C ASN A 284 -4.01 25.18 -4.36
N GLY A 285 -4.39 25.45 -5.62
CA GLY A 285 -3.77 26.51 -6.42
C GLY A 285 -2.29 26.23 -6.67
N GLU A 286 -1.41 27.10 -6.15
CA GLU A 286 0.05 26.97 -6.23
C GLU A 286 0.66 26.21 -5.03
N LYS A 287 -0.13 25.90 -4.01
CA LYS A 287 0.31 25.16 -2.82
C LYS A 287 -0.09 23.69 -2.89
N VAL A 288 0.62 22.87 -2.13
CA VAL A 288 0.26 21.47 -1.90
C VAL A 288 -0.03 21.31 -0.42
N ASP A 289 -1.26 20.93 -0.11
CA ASP A 289 -1.71 20.62 1.24
C ASP A 289 -1.55 19.11 1.48
N VAL A 290 -1.24 18.74 2.72
CA VAL A 290 -1.15 17.34 3.15
C VAL A 290 -2.33 17.05 4.07
N ILE A 291 -3.19 16.12 3.66
CA ILE A 291 -4.28 15.61 4.49
C ILE A 291 -3.80 14.30 5.13
N GLU A 292 -3.79 14.27 6.46
CA GLU A 292 -3.37 13.13 7.28
C GLU A 292 -4.58 12.45 7.95
N ASN A 293 -4.38 11.23 8.45
CA ASN A 293 -5.42 10.43 9.12
C ASN A 293 -6.67 10.21 8.24
N ILE A 294 -6.45 9.97 6.96
CA ILE A 294 -7.51 9.80 5.96
C ILE A 294 -7.70 8.32 5.62
N ASP A 295 -8.95 7.93 5.36
CA ASP A 295 -9.25 6.59 4.83
C ASP A 295 -8.77 6.48 3.38
N TYR A 296 -8.31 5.30 2.98
CA TYR A 296 -7.84 5.10 1.61
C TYR A 296 -8.95 5.37 0.57
N GLN A 297 -10.21 5.06 0.88
CA GLN A 297 -11.33 5.31 -0.03
C GLN A 297 -11.61 6.79 -0.21
N ASP A 298 -11.52 7.56 0.88
CA ASP A 298 -11.65 9.01 0.87
C ASP A 298 -10.49 9.65 0.12
N ALA A 299 -9.27 9.14 0.32
CA ALA A 299 -8.08 9.64 -0.38
C ALA A 299 -8.20 9.50 -1.91
N PHE A 300 -8.68 8.35 -2.39
CA PHE A 300 -8.88 8.13 -3.83
C PHE A 300 -10.07 8.90 -4.40
N PHE A 301 -11.12 9.10 -3.60
CA PHE A 301 -12.24 9.94 -4.01
C PHE A 301 -11.78 11.38 -4.31
N GLU A 302 -10.98 11.96 -3.42
CA GLU A 302 -10.39 13.30 -3.62
C GLU A 302 -9.45 13.38 -4.83
N LEU A 303 -8.82 12.26 -5.21
CA LEU A 303 -8.00 12.14 -6.42
C LEU A 303 -8.83 11.98 -7.71
N GLY A 304 -10.16 12.00 -7.62
CA GLY A 304 -11.08 11.97 -8.76
C GLY A 304 -11.58 10.58 -9.13
N ASP A 305 -11.42 9.58 -8.26
CA ASP A 305 -12.02 8.26 -8.48
C ASP A 305 -13.54 8.32 -8.29
N VAL A 306 -14.30 7.72 -9.22
CA VAL A 306 -15.76 7.82 -9.26
C VAL A 306 -16.36 6.49 -8.83
N TYR A 307 -16.92 6.44 -7.61
CA TYR A 307 -17.71 5.29 -7.18
C TYR A 307 -19.03 5.26 -7.96
N HIS A 308 -19.16 4.30 -8.89
CA HIS A 308 -20.30 4.21 -9.81
C HIS A 308 -21.61 3.74 -9.16
N SER A 309 -21.60 3.28 -7.89
CA SER A 309 -22.79 2.81 -7.19
C SER A 309 -22.96 3.49 -5.82
N ARG A 310 -23.95 4.38 -5.72
CA ARG A 310 -24.39 4.91 -4.42
C ARG A 310 -24.89 3.77 -3.54
N LYS A 311 -24.45 3.75 -2.28
CA LYS A 311 -24.88 2.80 -1.28
C LYS A 311 -26.12 3.35 -0.57
N MET A 312 -27.13 2.51 -0.40
CA MET A 312 -28.40 2.84 0.24
C MET A 312 -28.39 2.33 1.68
N ILE A 313 -28.68 3.21 2.64
CA ILE A 313 -28.90 2.84 4.05
C ILE A 313 -30.39 2.96 4.34
N TYR A 314 -31.00 1.86 4.75
CA TYR A 314 -32.40 1.80 5.15
C TYR A 314 -32.52 1.77 6.66
N VAL A 315 -33.38 2.63 7.19
CA VAL A 315 -33.75 2.69 8.62
C VAL A 315 -35.25 2.50 8.82
N GLU A 316 -35.66 2.26 10.06
CA GLU A 316 -37.05 2.02 10.42
C GLU A 316 -37.93 3.26 10.27
N ASP A 317 -37.44 4.42 10.71
CA ASP A 317 -38.27 5.62 10.78
C ASP A 317 -37.59 6.90 10.27
N ARG A 318 -38.35 8.00 10.33
CA ARG A 318 -37.89 9.31 9.89
C ARG A 318 -36.85 9.90 10.84
N LEU A 319 -36.94 9.65 12.14
CA LEU A 319 -36.04 10.22 13.13
C LEU A 319 -34.64 9.60 13.02
N ALA A 320 -34.55 8.26 12.95
CA ALA A 320 -33.32 7.53 12.62
C ALA A 320 -32.71 8.05 11.31
N LYS A 321 -33.56 8.29 10.30
CA LYS A 321 -33.10 8.83 9.02
C LYS A 321 -32.47 10.21 9.21
N TYR A 322 -33.11 11.12 9.93
CA TYR A 322 -32.58 12.46 10.16
C TYR A 322 -31.30 12.44 10.99
N ILE A 323 -31.21 11.57 12.00
CA ILE A 323 -29.99 11.40 12.80
C ILE A 323 -28.83 10.96 11.88
N LEU A 324 -29.06 9.96 11.03
CA LEU A 324 -28.02 9.48 10.12
C LEU A 324 -27.64 10.51 9.06
N GLU A 325 -28.62 11.17 8.45
CA GLU A 325 -28.36 12.26 7.49
C GLU A 325 -27.56 13.38 8.16
N PHE A 326 -27.87 13.72 9.42
CA PHE A 326 -27.11 14.69 10.19
C PHE A 326 -25.66 14.24 10.42
N VAL A 327 -25.45 12.99 10.87
CA VAL A 327 -24.11 12.42 11.09
C VAL A 327 -23.30 12.39 9.79
N ILE A 328 -23.89 11.94 8.68
CA ILE A 328 -23.23 11.89 7.37
C ILE A 328 -22.86 13.31 6.90
N THR A 329 -23.78 14.26 7.01
CA THR A 329 -23.57 15.65 6.58
C THR A 329 -22.48 16.35 7.39
N HIS A 330 -22.37 16.03 8.68
CA HIS A 330 -21.33 16.56 9.57
C HIS A 330 -20.07 15.69 9.64
N SER A 331 -20.00 14.61 8.85
CA SER A 331 -18.78 13.82 8.74
C SER A 331 -17.70 14.59 7.99
N GLY A 332 -16.44 14.31 8.32
CA GLY A 332 -15.29 14.86 7.59
C GLY A 332 -15.06 14.23 6.22
N SER A 333 -15.84 13.19 5.84
CA SER A 333 -15.67 12.46 4.58
C SER A 333 -16.66 12.94 3.53
N GLU A 334 -16.15 13.51 2.43
CA GLU A 334 -16.96 13.92 1.29
C GLU A 334 -17.51 12.71 0.51
N ASN A 335 -16.74 11.62 0.46
CA ASN A 335 -17.18 10.34 -0.10
C ASN A 335 -18.47 9.83 0.56
N LEU A 336 -18.55 9.86 1.90
CA LEU A 336 -19.78 9.45 2.60
C LEU A 336 -20.97 10.35 2.21
N LYS A 337 -20.77 11.66 2.08
CA LYS A 337 -21.84 12.61 1.73
C LYS A 337 -22.39 12.41 0.32
N GLN A 338 -21.51 12.09 -0.64
CA GLN A 338 -21.91 11.95 -2.04
C GLN A 338 -22.41 10.54 -2.38
N ASN A 339 -21.87 9.52 -1.72
CA ASN A 339 -22.11 8.12 -2.08
C ASN A 339 -23.08 7.38 -1.14
N LEU A 340 -23.40 7.90 0.04
CA LEU A 340 -24.44 7.33 0.90
C LEU A 340 -25.78 8.03 0.70
N VAL A 341 -26.85 7.24 0.60
CA VAL A 341 -28.22 7.73 0.56
C VAL A 341 -29.04 7.04 1.64
N VAL A 342 -29.55 7.82 2.59
CA VAL A 342 -30.41 7.30 3.66
C VAL A 342 -31.88 7.35 3.24
N ARG A 343 -32.58 6.24 3.48
CA ARG A 343 -34.02 6.06 3.26
C ARG A 343 -34.63 5.44 4.50
N TYR A 344 -35.87 5.78 4.80
CA TYR A 344 -36.64 5.06 5.82
C TYR A 344 -37.65 4.15 5.13
N ILE A 345 -37.90 2.98 5.71
CA ILE A 345 -38.92 2.04 5.23
C ILE A 345 -40.08 2.08 6.22
N PRO A 346 -41.28 2.53 5.83
CA PRO A 346 -42.43 2.52 6.73
C PRO A 346 -42.83 1.07 7.07
N GLY A 347 -42.81 0.73 8.36
CA GLY A 347 -43.17 -0.58 8.89
C GLY A 347 -42.32 -0.90 10.12
N GLY A 348 -42.76 -1.83 10.97
CA GLY A 348 -41.93 -2.27 12.09
C GLY A 348 -40.77 -3.16 11.65
N ALA A 349 -39.71 -3.26 12.45
CA ALA A 349 -38.54 -4.10 12.24
C ALA A 349 -38.83 -5.47 11.61
N ASN A 350 -39.78 -6.22 12.17
CA ASN A 350 -40.17 -7.56 11.67
C ASN A 350 -40.58 -7.55 10.19
N GLN A 351 -41.26 -6.50 9.74
CA GLN A 351 -41.70 -6.37 8.35
C GLN A 351 -40.54 -6.02 7.43
N ILE A 352 -39.62 -5.16 7.89
CA ILE A 352 -38.38 -4.81 7.17
C ILE A 352 -37.51 -6.06 7.01
N ILE A 353 -37.37 -6.86 8.06
CA ILE A 353 -36.62 -8.12 8.04
C ILE A 353 -37.23 -9.10 7.04
N CYS A 354 -38.53 -9.38 7.16
CA CYS A 354 -39.21 -10.39 6.34
C CYS A 354 -39.32 -10.00 4.86
N ASN A 355 -39.47 -8.71 4.54
CA ASN A 355 -39.78 -8.27 3.18
C ASN A 355 -38.59 -7.61 2.49
N ASN A 356 -37.79 -6.81 3.18
CA ASN A 356 -36.74 -6.02 2.55
C ASN A 356 -35.40 -6.76 2.65
N ILE A 357 -34.97 -7.09 3.86
CA ILE A 357 -33.68 -7.76 4.08
C ILE A 357 -33.65 -9.13 3.40
N LEU A 358 -34.72 -9.92 3.55
CA LEU A 358 -34.83 -11.22 2.89
C LEU A 358 -34.74 -11.11 1.35
N ASN A 359 -35.45 -10.16 0.74
CA ASN A 359 -35.42 -9.98 -0.71
C ASN A 359 -34.05 -9.48 -1.19
N SER A 360 -33.41 -8.58 -0.44
CA SER A 360 -32.05 -8.14 -0.74
C SER A 360 -31.03 -9.27 -0.65
N SER A 361 -31.21 -10.22 0.29
CA SER A 361 -30.37 -11.43 0.34
C SER A 361 -30.54 -12.32 -0.88
N TYR A 362 -31.76 -12.47 -1.41
CA TYR A 362 -32.02 -13.27 -2.62
C TYR A 362 -31.44 -12.65 -3.89
N LEU A 363 -31.30 -11.32 -3.91
CA LEU A 363 -30.71 -10.57 -5.02
C LEU A 363 -29.19 -10.41 -4.87
N ASP A 364 -28.60 -10.88 -3.76
CA ASP A 364 -27.19 -10.69 -3.40
C ASP A 364 -26.74 -9.23 -3.55
N SER A 365 -27.56 -8.29 -3.07
CA SER A 365 -27.28 -6.87 -3.27
C SER A 365 -26.17 -6.38 -2.34
N ASP A 366 -25.12 -5.81 -2.91
CA ASP A 366 -23.92 -5.31 -2.21
C ASP A 366 -23.95 -3.80 -1.90
N ASN A 367 -25.08 -3.17 -2.22
CA ASN A 367 -25.33 -1.74 -2.10
C ASN A 367 -26.51 -1.38 -1.19
N HIS A 368 -27.16 -2.35 -0.54
CA HIS A 368 -28.24 -2.10 0.43
C HIS A 368 -27.75 -2.45 1.84
N TYR A 369 -27.86 -1.50 2.77
CA TYR A 369 -27.52 -1.64 4.17
C TYR A 369 -28.76 -1.36 5.00
N PHE A 370 -28.92 -2.06 6.13
CA PHE A 370 -30.08 -1.92 7.01
C PHE A 370 -29.60 -1.59 8.42
N TRP A 371 -30.04 -0.45 8.95
CA TRP A 371 -29.80 -0.02 10.32
C TRP A 371 -31.12 -0.04 11.07
N LEU A 372 -31.27 -1.02 11.95
CA LEU A 372 -32.46 -1.19 12.79
C LEU A 372 -32.28 -0.47 14.13
N ASP A 373 -33.38 -0.32 14.85
CA ASP A 373 -33.35 0.27 16.19
C ASP A 373 -32.58 -0.64 17.17
N GLY A 374 -31.95 -0.05 18.18
CA GLY A 374 -31.08 -0.80 19.10
C GLY A 374 -31.82 -1.85 19.92
N ASP A 375 -33.12 -1.68 20.14
CA ASP A 375 -33.97 -2.65 20.83
C ASP A 375 -34.23 -3.94 20.03
N GLN A 376 -33.99 -3.92 18.72
CA GLN A 376 -34.04 -5.10 17.85
C GLN A 376 -32.77 -5.95 17.95
N ASN A 377 -31.71 -5.44 18.58
CA ASN A 377 -30.48 -6.19 18.73
C ASN A 377 -30.67 -7.34 19.73
N THR A 378 -30.61 -8.57 19.22
CA THR A 378 -30.78 -9.81 20.00
C THR A 378 -29.55 -10.17 20.85
N ASN A 379 -28.48 -9.36 20.81
CA ASN A 379 -27.23 -9.58 21.54
C ASN A 379 -26.68 -10.99 21.35
N VAL A 380 -26.50 -11.35 20.08
CA VAL A 380 -26.08 -12.69 19.64
C VAL A 380 -24.77 -13.15 20.31
N SER A 381 -23.89 -12.22 20.66
CA SER A 381 -22.64 -12.45 21.40
C SER A 381 -22.84 -12.99 22.82
N GLU A 382 -24.01 -12.77 23.43
CA GLU A 382 -24.35 -13.23 24.78
C GLU A 382 -25.12 -14.56 24.78
N SER A 383 -25.44 -15.09 23.59
CA SER A 383 -26.20 -16.33 23.44
C SER A 383 -25.31 -17.58 23.55
N ASN A 384 -25.51 -18.37 24.61
CA ASN A 384 -24.83 -19.66 24.81
C ASN A 384 -24.99 -20.64 23.63
N ASN A 385 -26.09 -20.53 22.88
CA ASN A 385 -26.40 -21.43 21.76
C ASN A 385 -25.69 -21.03 20.46
N LEU A 386 -25.28 -19.77 20.33
CA LEU A 386 -24.68 -19.22 19.11
C LEU A 386 -23.19 -18.94 19.23
N MET A 387 -22.65 -18.95 20.46
CA MET A 387 -21.25 -18.62 20.76
C MET A 387 -20.24 -19.39 19.89
N ASN A 388 -20.53 -20.65 19.57
CA ASN A 388 -19.67 -21.52 18.75
C ASN A 388 -19.70 -21.19 17.25
N TYR A 389 -20.67 -20.39 16.80
CA TYR A 389 -20.85 -20.00 15.39
C TYR A 389 -20.40 -18.56 15.10
N LEU A 390 -19.82 -17.89 16.09
CA LEU A 390 -19.41 -16.49 15.99
C LEU A 390 -18.03 -16.31 15.38
N GLU A 391 -17.89 -15.23 14.63
CA GLU A 391 -16.61 -14.66 14.22
C GLU A 391 -16.75 -13.14 14.28
N ASN A 392 -15.86 -12.46 15.01
CA ASN A 392 -15.92 -11.01 15.26
C ASN A 392 -17.27 -10.51 15.82
N GLY A 393 -17.97 -11.33 16.61
CA GLY A 393 -19.23 -10.95 17.27
C GLY A 393 -20.49 -11.10 16.43
N VAL A 394 -20.40 -11.65 15.22
CA VAL A 394 -21.55 -11.98 14.35
C VAL A 394 -21.56 -13.47 13.99
N VAL A 395 -22.74 -14.03 13.69
CA VAL A 395 -22.87 -15.44 13.27
C VAL A 395 -22.51 -15.57 11.80
N ILE A 396 -21.59 -16.48 11.46
CA ILE A 396 -21.19 -16.78 10.08
C ILE A 396 -21.58 -18.21 9.73
N SER A 397 -22.10 -18.43 8.53
CA SER A 397 -22.61 -19.73 8.12
C SER A 397 -21.51 -20.80 8.08
N ASP A 398 -20.28 -20.44 7.69
CA ASP A 398 -19.11 -21.34 7.64
C ASP A 398 -18.76 -21.97 8.99
N LYS A 399 -19.11 -21.31 10.11
CA LYS A 399 -18.89 -21.85 11.46
C LYS A 399 -19.99 -22.81 11.90
N ILE A 400 -21.12 -22.88 11.19
CA ILE A 400 -22.24 -23.77 11.51
C ILE A 400 -21.97 -25.15 10.87
N PRO A 401 -21.79 -26.22 11.66
CA PRO A 401 -21.57 -27.57 11.13
C PRO A 401 -22.76 -28.08 10.31
N GLU A 402 -22.50 -28.96 9.34
CA GLU A 402 -23.58 -29.57 8.53
C GLU A 402 -24.59 -30.37 9.38
N SER A 403 -24.16 -30.90 10.53
CA SER A 403 -25.04 -31.59 11.49
C SER A 403 -26.17 -30.69 12.01
N ASP A 404 -25.93 -29.37 12.06
CA ASP A 404 -26.85 -28.38 12.60
C ASP A 404 -27.72 -27.72 11.53
N ASN A 405 -27.63 -28.18 10.28
CA ASN A 405 -28.48 -27.71 9.17
C ASN A 405 -29.98 -27.82 9.47
N LYS A 406 -30.39 -28.74 10.34
CA LYS A 406 -31.80 -28.91 10.76
C LYS A 406 -32.30 -27.79 11.68
N ASN A 407 -31.38 -27.06 12.32
CA ASN A 407 -31.67 -26.02 13.31
C ASN A 407 -31.53 -24.61 12.73
N LEU A 408 -31.31 -24.46 11.41
CA LEU A 408 -31.07 -23.16 10.77
C LEU A 408 -32.24 -22.18 10.96
N ASP A 409 -33.49 -22.67 10.99
CA ASP A 409 -34.65 -21.81 11.27
C ASP A 409 -34.61 -21.24 12.70
N ASP A 410 -34.19 -22.03 13.69
CA ASP A 410 -34.05 -21.59 15.07
C ASP A 410 -32.86 -20.63 15.23
N ILE A 411 -31.75 -20.91 14.55
CA ILE A 411 -30.57 -20.03 14.51
C ILE A 411 -30.96 -18.66 13.92
N ILE A 412 -31.65 -18.64 12.78
CA ILE A 412 -32.10 -17.40 12.15
C ILE A 412 -33.05 -16.65 13.09
N LYS A 413 -33.99 -17.33 13.72
CA LYS A 413 -34.91 -16.71 14.69
C LYS A 413 -34.17 -16.10 15.89
N LEU A 414 -33.09 -16.73 16.36
CA LEU A 414 -32.26 -16.19 17.43
C LEU A 414 -31.46 -14.96 16.97
N ILE A 415 -30.99 -14.93 15.72
CA ILE A 415 -30.26 -13.81 15.14
C ILE A 415 -31.18 -12.60 14.92
N THR A 416 -32.35 -12.82 14.31
CA THR A 416 -33.23 -11.73 13.83
C THR A 416 -34.35 -11.36 14.81
N GLY A 417 -34.57 -12.17 15.85
CA GLY A 417 -35.70 -11.99 16.78
C GLY A 417 -37.06 -12.40 16.21
N CYS A 418 -37.15 -12.79 14.92
CA CYS A 418 -38.41 -13.13 14.28
C CYS A 418 -38.31 -14.37 13.36
N PRO A 419 -39.38 -15.19 13.25
CA PRO A 419 -39.38 -16.32 12.32
C PRO A 419 -39.49 -15.86 10.87
N ILE A 420 -38.55 -16.29 10.03
CA ILE A 420 -38.49 -15.96 8.59
C ILE A 420 -38.95 -17.15 7.75
N LYS A 421 -39.78 -16.90 6.73
CA LYS A 421 -40.25 -17.94 5.81
C LYS A 421 -39.51 -17.82 4.47
N PHE A 422 -38.72 -18.85 4.14
CA PHE A 422 -38.00 -18.92 2.88
C PHE A 422 -38.84 -19.59 1.78
N ASN A 423 -38.91 -18.95 0.61
CA ASN A 423 -39.59 -19.52 -0.56
C ASN A 423 -38.60 -20.37 -1.37
N VAL A 424 -38.91 -21.65 -1.55
CA VAL A 424 -38.08 -22.63 -2.27
C VAL A 424 -38.89 -23.36 -3.32
N SER A 425 -38.19 -23.82 -4.36
CA SER A 425 -38.81 -24.64 -5.40
C SER A 425 -39.31 -25.96 -4.82
N GLY A 426 -40.43 -26.48 -5.33
CA GLY A 426 -40.98 -27.75 -4.89
C GLY A 426 -41.66 -28.48 -6.05
N ASN A 427 -41.62 -29.81 -6.01
CA ASN A 427 -42.33 -30.65 -6.96
C ASN A 427 -43.28 -31.57 -6.18
N LYS A 428 -44.56 -31.60 -6.56
CA LYS A 428 -45.62 -32.41 -5.89
C LYS A 428 -45.67 -32.26 -4.35
N GLY A 429 -45.49 -31.04 -3.84
CA GLY A 429 -45.59 -30.75 -2.40
C GLY A 429 -44.35 -31.11 -1.56
N GLN A 430 -43.30 -31.68 -2.16
CA GLN A 430 -42.00 -31.84 -1.50
C GLN A 430 -41.13 -30.60 -1.75
N LYS A 431 -40.69 -29.97 -0.65
CA LYS A 431 -39.78 -28.82 -0.68
C LYS A 431 -38.35 -29.27 -1.04
N ASN A 432 -37.66 -28.47 -1.83
CA ASN A 432 -36.24 -28.68 -2.10
C ASN A 432 -35.39 -28.28 -0.87
N ASN A 433 -35.05 -29.27 -0.04
CA ASN A 433 -34.30 -29.03 1.21
C ASN A 433 -32.87 -28.54 0.97
N ILE A 434 -32.24 -28.92 -0.15
CA ILE A 434 -30.88 -28.45 -0.48
C ILE A 434 -30.90 -26.95 -0.77
N GLU A 435 -31.89 -26.51 -1.57
CA GLU A 435 -32.08 -25.08 -1.87
C GLU A 435 -32.45 -24.28 -0.62
N LEU A 436 -33.23 -24.86 0.29
CA LEU A 436 -33.59 -24.21 1.55
C LEU A 436 -32.37 -23.94 2.43
N ILE A 437 -31.52 -24.95 2.65
CA ILE A 437 -30.30 -24.84 3.45
C ILE A 437 -29.37 -23.78 2.84
N ALA A 438 -29.18 -23.81 1.52
CA ALA A 438 -28.34 -22.83 0.83
C ALA A 438 -28.84 -21.39 1.01
N LYS A 439 -30.15 -21.16 0.87
CA LYS A 439 -30.77 -19.83 1.08
C LYS A 439 -30.69 -19.36 2.53
N GLN A 440 -30.87 -20.26 3.50
CA GLN A 440 -30.74 -19.93 4.92
C GLN A 440 -29.31 -19.53 5.30
N ARG A 441 -28.31 -20.28 4.82
CA ARG A 441 -26.89 -19.97 5.04
C ARG A 441 -26.49 -18.65 4.39
N SER A 442 -26.87 -18.44 3.13
CA SER A 442 -26.65 -17.16 2.43
C SER A 442 -27.31 -15.97 3.15
N PHE A 443 -28.51 -16.16 3.72
CA PHE A 443 -29.16 -15.12 4.51
C PHE A 443 -28.40 -14.80 5.80
N ILE A 444 -27.84 -15.80 6.49
CA ILE A 444 -27.02 -15.59 7.70
C ILE A 444 -25.79 -14.74 7.35
N ASP A 445 -25.08 -15.06 6.27
CA ASP A 445 -23.90 -14.30 5.85
C ASP A 445 -24.28 -12.89 5.36
N TYR A 446 -25.41 -12.75 4.68
CA TYR A 446 -25.95 -11.45 4.29
C TYR A 446 -26.28 -10.58 5.52
N TRP A 447 -26.95 -11.17 6.52
CA TRP A 447 -27.30 -10.48 7.76
C TRP A 447 -26.05 -9.96 8.47
N ALA A 448 -25.04 -10.82 8.65
CA ALA A 448 -23.79 -10.46 9.30
C ALA A 448 -23.06 -9.30 8.62
N LYS A 449 -23.22 -9.15 7.29
CA LYS A 449 -22.50 -8.15 6.49
C LYS A 449 -23.24 -6.82 6.36
N TYR A 450 -24.57 -6.84 6.24
CA TYR A 450 -25.34 -5.67 5.80
C TYR A 450 -26.36 -5.16 6.82
N VAL A 451 -26.53 -5.83 7.98
CA VAL A 451 -27.44 -5.41 9.04
C VAL A 451 -26.65 -4.91 10.25
N SER A 452 -27.02 -3.74 10.75
CA SER A 452 -26.47 -3.15 11.98
C SER A 452 -27.58 -2.48 12.80
N TYR A 453 -27.24 -1.99 13.98
CA TYR A 453 -28.19 -1.40 14.91
C TYR A 453 -27.73 -0.03 15.38
N LEU A 454 -28.68 0.83 15.71
CA LEU A 454 -28.40 2.09 16.38
C LEU A 454 -27.85 1.85 17.79
N PRO A 455 -26.94 2.71 18.30
CA PRO A 455 -26.32 2.54 19.61
C PRO A 455 -27.26 2.87 20.79
N PHE A 456 -28.52 3.19 20.51
CA PHE A 456 -29.57 3.53 21.46
C PHE A 456 -30.82 2.69 21.17
N PRO A 457 -31.66 2.40 22.19
CA PRO A 457 -32.81 1.51 22.03
C PRO A 457 -33.78 1.95 20.92
N THR A 458 -34.13 3.24 20.89
CA THR A 458 -34.93 3.86 19.82
C THR A 458 -34.41 5.27 19.53
N PRO A 459 -34.66 5.83 18.34
CA PRO A 459 -34.17 7.15 17.92
C PRO A 459 -34.57 8.31 18.85
N GLU A 460 -35.63 8.19 19.64
CA GLU A 460 -36.09 9.22 20.58
C GLU A 460 -35.19 9.39 21.81
N PHE A 461 -34.27 8.46 22.07
CA PHE A 461 -33.31 8.56 23.17
C PHE A 461 -32.06 9.40 22.83
N PHE A 462 -31.88 9.75 21.56
CA PHE A 462 -30.78 10.58 21.06
C PHE A 462 -31.09 12.07 21.24
#